data_AF-A0A3B9YR70-F1
#
_entry.id   AF-A0A3B9YR70-F1
#
_cell.length_a   1.000
_cell.length_b   1.000
_cell.length_c   1.000
_cell.angle_alpha   90.00
_cell.angle_beta   90.00
_cell.angle_gamma   90.00
#
_symmetry.space_group_name_H-M   'P 1'
#
loop_
_entity.id
_entity.type
_entity.pdbx_description
1 polymer ?
#
loop_
_entity_poly.entity_id
_entity_poly.type
_entity_poly.pdbx_seq_one_letter_code
_entity_poly.pdbx_strand_id
1 'polypeptide(L)'
;RILGVYRADRRHGRIEPTDKKARHHYMVAKDDALDTEDGDLVLAEPLRNRLAGLPTARVIERLGPTDAAKTFSLISIFAHGLSTEFPAAALAEAEGAKPLGMDGRTDLRQVPLITIDPEDARDHDDAVWAAHDPDPRNPGGFQAIVAIADVAAYVPFGSALDKEARRRGNSTYFPDRVVPMLP
;
A
#
# COMPACT_ATOMS: atom_id res chain seq x y z
N ARG A 1 2.44 13.09 -12.14
CA ARG A 1 1.53 13.53 -11.06
C ARG A 1 2.30 14.50 -10.16
N ILE A 2 1.62 15.42 -9.50
CA ILE A 2 2.16 16.42 -8.56
C ILE A 2 1.34 16.28 -7.28
N LEU A 3 1.99 16.17 -6.13
CA LEU A 3 1.34 16.32 -4.84
C LEU A 3 1.66 17.69 -4.27
N GLY A 4 0.64 18.43 -3.86
CA GLY A 4 0.82 19.79 -3.38
C GLY A 4 -0.36 20.32 -2.60
N VAL A 5 -0.19 21.49 -2.00
CA VAL A 5 -1.25 22.20 -1.30
C VAL A 5 -1.93 23.15 -2.29
N TYR A 6 -3.25 23.04 -2.39
CA TYR A 6 -4.04 23.98 -3.17
C TYR A 6 -4.18 25.30 -2.41
N ARG A 7 -3.91 26.41 -3.11
CA ARG A 7 -4.13 27.77 -2.62
C ARG A 7 -5.11 28.49 -3.54
N ALA A 8 -6.20 28.97 -2.97
CA ALA A 8 -7.21 29.71 -3.70
C ALA A 8 -6.79 31.19 -3.84
N ASP A 9 -6.95 31.75 -5.04
CA ASP A 9 -6.88 33.18 -5.30
C ASP A 9 -8.19 33.64 -5.95
N ARG A 10 -8.45 34.95 -5.98
CA ARG A 10 -9.70 35.56 -6.47
C ARG A 10 -10.07 35.22 -7.92
N ARG A 11 -9.09 34.79 -8.73
CA ARG A 11 -9.29 34.51 -10.17
C ARG A 11 -8.89 33.10 -10.59
N HIS A 12 -7.92 32.49 -9.91
CA HIS A 12 -7.38 31.17 -10.23
C HIS A 12 -6.91 30.48 -8.95
N GLY A 13 -6.69 29.17 -8.99
CA GLY A 13 -5.97 28.46 -7.94
C GLY A 13 -4.48 28.34 -8.25
N ARG A 14 -3.68 27.97 -7.25
CA ARG A 14 -2.32 27.46 -7.47
C ARG A 14 -2.06 26.24 -6.61
N ILE A 15 -1.17 25.37 -7.08
CA ILE A 15 -0.66 24.23 -6.33
C ILE A 15 0.79 24.51 -5.94
N GLU A 16 1.04 24.46 -4.64
CA GLU A 16 2.36 24.53 -4.03
C GLU A 16 2.86 23.10 -3.79
N PRO A 17 3.83 22.59 -4.56
CA PRO A 17 4.29 21.21 -4.42
C PRO A 17 4.82 20.92 -3.01
N THR A 18 4.56 19.73 -2.48
CA THR A 18 5.10 19.30 -1.18
C THR A 18 6.62 19.02 -1.25
N ASP A 19 7.13 18.70 -2.44
CA ASP A 19 8.58 18.59 -2.67
C ASP A 19 9.23 19.98 -2.68
N LYS A 20 10.02 20.27 -1.65
CA LYS A 20 10.78 21.53 -1.50
C LYS A 20 11.80 21.77 -2.62
N LYS A 21 12.17 20.75 -3.42
CA LYS A 21 13.05 20.90 -4.59
C LYS A 21 12.31 21.42 -5.82
N ALA A 22 10.98 21.38 -5.83
CA ALA A 22 10.19 21.89 -6.93
C ALA A 22 10.38 23.41 -7.09
N ARG A 23 10.74 23.84 -8.30
CA ARG A 23 11.08 25.25 -8.59
C ARG A 23 9.88 26.11 -8.96
N HIS A 24 8.76 25.50 -9.28
CA HIS A 24 7.60 26.18 -9.84
C HIS A 24 6.32 25.73 -9.16
N HIS A 25 5.45 26.69 -8.89
CA HIS A 25 4.05 26.43 -8.55
C HIS A 25 3.27 26.21 -9.84
N TYR A 26 2.15 25.51 -9.74
CA TYR A 26 1.28 25.22 -10.89
C TYR A 26 0.00 26.04 -10.78
N MET A 27 -0.36 26.77 -11.83
CA MET A 27 -1.63 27.47 -11.89
C MET A 27 -2.77 26.48 -12.17
N VAL A 28 -3.91 26.67 -11.52
CA VAL A 28 -5.10 25.82 -11.68
C VAL A 28 -6.26 26.71 -12.10
N ALA A 29 -6.88 26.40 -13.24
CA ALA A 29 -8.10 27.08 -13.68
C ALA A 29 -9.28 26.66 -12.78
N LYS A 30 -10.34 27.47 -12.72
CA LYS A 30 -11.49 27.19 -11.85
C LYS A 30 -12.14 25.83 -12.16
N ASP A 31 -12.26 25.50 -13.45
CA ASP A 31 -12.86 24.23 -13.91
C ASP A 31 -11.93 23.03 -13.68
N ASP A 32 -10.64 23.29 -13.45
CA ASP A 32 -9.60 22.28 -13.20
C ASP A 32 -9.34 22.07 -11.69
N ALA A 33 -10.07 22.77 -10.81
CA ALA A 33 -9.86 22.74 -9.36
C ALA A 33 -10.71 21.68 -8.62
N LEU A 34 -11.56 20.92 -9.34
CA LEU A 34 -12.58 20.05 -8.73
C LEU A 34 -13.38 20.80 -7.64
N ASP A 35 -13.64 20.16 -6.51
CA ASP A 35 -14.30 20.68 -5.31
C ASP A 35 -13.30 21.00 -4.18
N THR A 36 -12.05 21.33 -4.54
CA THR A 36 -10.99 21.64 -3.57
C THR A 36 -11.17 23.00 -2.90
N GLU A 37 -10.75 23.06 -1.63
CA GLU A 37 -10.74 24.24 -0.80
C GLU A 37 -9.32 24.73 -0.54
N ASP A 38 -9.17 26.00 -0.14
CA ASP A 38 -7.87 26.56 0.23
C ASP A 38 -7.25 25.77 1.38
N GLY A 39 -6.00 25.33 1.19
CA GLY A 39 -5.27 24.55 2.20
C GLY A 39 -5.45 23.03 2.09
N ASP A 40 -6.23 22.53 1.13
CA ASP A 40 -6.30 21.10 0.85
C ASP A 40 -5.00 20.57 0.24
N LEU A 41 -4.61 19.37 0.65
CA LEU A 41 -3.68 18.54 -0.08
C LEU A 41 -4.39 17.97 -1.32
N VAL A 42 -3.73 18.08 -2.47
CA VAL A 42 -4.28 17.66 -3.76
C VAL A 42 -3.26 16.86 -4.56
N LEU A 43 -3.75 15.88 -5.29
CA LEU A 43 -3.02 15.22 -6.36
C LEU A 43 -3.43 15.87 -7.68
N ALA A 44 -2.45 16.26 -8.49
CA ALA A 44 -2.67 16.96 -9.74
C ALA A 44 -1.84 16.41 -10.89
N GLU A 45 -2.27 16.70 -12.10
CA GLU A 45 -1.58 16.37 -13.33
C GLU A 45 -1.14 17.66 -14.04
N PRO A 46 0.18 17.82 -14.33
CA PRO A 46 0.63 18.97 -15.10
C PRO A 46 0.03 18.95 -16.51
N LEU A 47 -0.44 20.11 -16.95
CA LEU A 47 -0.94 20.32 -18.30
C LEU A 47 0.18 20.85 -19.20
N ARG A 48 -0.01 20.72 -20.52
CA ARG A 48 0.99 21.18 -21.52
C ARG A 48 0.99 22.69 -21.73
N ASN A 49 -0.08 23.37 -21.34
CA ASN A 49 -0.21 24.82 -21.49
C ASN A 49 0.46 25.59 -20.34
N ARG A 50 0.54 26.91 -20.49
CA ARG A 50 1.03 27.84 -19.48
C ARG A 50 0.05 28.99 -19.34
N LEU A 51 -0.10 29.49 -18.11
CA LEU A 51 -0.89 30.68 -17.82
C LEU A 51 0.02 31.73 -17.18
N ALA A 52 0.09 32.92 -17.77
CA ALA A 52 0.99 33.99 -17.34
C ALA A 52 2.48 33.55 -17.19
N GLY A 53 2.95 32.63 -18.05
CA GLY A 53 4.32 32.11 -18.03
C GLY A 53 4.58 30.95 -17.07
N LEU A 54 3.65 30.67 -16.14
CA LEU A 54 3.72 29.57 -15.19
C LEU A 54 3.11 28.28 -15.78
N PRO A 55 3.63 27.09 -15.41
CA PRO A 55 2.99 25.83 -15.78
C PRO A 55 1.60 25.74 -15.16
N THR A 56 0.69 25.06 -15.84
CA THR A 56 -0.65 24.78 -15.34
C THR A 56 -0.79 23.32 -14.92
N ALA A 57 -1.75 23.03 -14.05
CA ALA A 57 -2.12 21.67 -13.68
C ALA A 57 -3.62 21.58 -13.46
N ARG A 58 -4.16 20.37 -13.60
CA ARG A 58 -5.51 20.05 -13.16
C ARG A 58 -5.48 19.17 -11.92
N VAL A 59 -6.35 19.46 -10.97
CA VAL A 59 -6.56 18.57 -9.83
C VAL A 59 -7.24 17.30 -10.34
N ILE A 60 -6.70 16.16 -9.96
CA ILE A 60 -7.27 14.84 -10.25
C ILE A 60 -7.87 14.19 -9.00
N GLU A 61 -7.44 14.62 -7.81
CA GLU A 61 -7.95 14.10 -6.54
C GLU A 61 -7.79 15.13 -5.41
N ARG A 62 -8.84 15.34 -4.62
CA ARG A 62 -8.83 16.09 -3.35
C ARG A 62 -8.50 15.10 -2.22
N LEU A 63 -7.36 15.26 -1.57
CA LEU A 63 -6.93 14.40 -0.46
C LEU A 63 -7.36 14.94 0.92
N GLY A 64 -7.90 16.16 0.94
CA GLY A 64 -8.46 16.83 2.12
C GLY A 64 -7.48 17.78 2.81
N PRO A 65 -7.84 18.29 4.00
CA PRO A 65 -7.07 19.31 4.71
C PRO A 65 -5.64 18.87 5.04
N THR A 66 -4.70 19.83 4.96
CA THR A 66 -3.28 19.55 5.21
C THR A 66 -2.91 19.24 6.67
N ASP A 67 -3.78 19.60 7.61
CA ASP A 67 -3.61 19.37 9.05
C ASP A 67 -4.20 18.02 9.51
N ALA A 68 -4.87 17.28 8.62
CA ALA A 68 -5.38 15.96 8.94
C ALA A 68 -4.24 14.94 9.10
N ALA A 69 -4.31 14.07 10.12
CA ALA A 69 -3.27 13.06 10.39
C ALA A 69 -2.99 12.14 9.17
N LYS A 70 -4.02 11.82 8.37
CA LYS A 70 -3.92 10.98 7.17
C LYS A 70 -3.07 11.59 6.04
N THR A 71 -2.93 12.91 6.04
CA THR A 71 -2.21 13.68 5.02
C THR A 71 -0.70 13.40 5.05
N PHE A 72 -0.12 13.19 6.24
CA PHE A 72 1.31 12.90 6.38
C PHE A 72 1.72 11.57 5.73
N SER A 73 0.89 10.54 5.87
CA SER A 73 1.09 9.25 5.23
C SER A 73 1.02 9.36 3.71
N LEU A 74 0.03 10.08 3.18
CA LEU A 74 -0.10 10.32 1.73
C LEU A 74 1.08 11.09 1.15
N ILE A 75 1.57 12.12 1.85
CA ILE A 75 2.77 12.86 1.45
C ILE A 75 3.97 11.93 1.39
N SER A 76 4.16 11.09 2.40
CA SER A 76 5.28 10.16 2.47
C SER A 76 5.21 9.11 1.35
N ILE A 77 4.04 8.51 1.14
CA ILE A 77 3.79 7.56 0.03
C ILE A 77 4.20 8.17 -1.30
N PHE A 78 3.72 9.39 -1.59
CA PHE A 78 4.01 10.05 -2.86
C PHE A 78 5.48 10.46 -2.98
N ALA A 79 6.06 11.06 -1.93
CA ALA A 79 7.44 11.55 -1.94
C ALA A 79 8.46 10.42 -2.12
N HIS A 80 8.16 9.22 -1.61
CA HIS A 80 9.00 8.03 -1.77
C HIS A 80 8.60 7.15 -2.97
N GLY A 81 7.60 7.57 -3.76
CA GLY A 81 7.20 6.85 -4.98
C GLY A 81 6.57 5.48 -4.70
N LEU A 82 5.97 5.29 -3.53
CA LEU A 82 5.24 4.07 -3.21
C LEU A 82 3.94 4.02 -4.01
N SER A 83 3.68 2.89 -4.67
CA SER A 83 2.44 2.71 -5.43
C SER A 83 1.33 2.24 -4.50
N THR A 84 0.22 2.96 -4.48
CA THR A 84 -1.02 2.55 -3.80
C THR A 84 -1.89 1.65 -4.67
N GLU A 85 -1.67 1.65 -5.97
CA GLU A 85 -2.46 0.88 -6.95
C GLU A 85 -1.69 -0.38 -7.36
N PHE A 86 -2.39 -1.50 -7.50
CA PHE A 86 -1.87 -2.73 -8.09
C PHE A 86 -2.09 -2.75 -9.61
N PRO A 87 -1.14 -3.30 -10.40
CA PRO A 87 -1.35 -3.52 -11.82
C PRO A 87 -2.55 -4.45 -12.07
N ALA A 88 -3.34 -4.18 -13.12
CA ALA A 88 -4.52 -4.98 -13.46
C ALA A 88 -4.22 -6.48 -13.65
N ALA A 89 -3.03 -6.83 -14.17
CA ALA A 89 -2.62 -8.21 -14.31
C ALA A 89 -2.40 -8.91 -12.96
N ALA A 90 -1.86 -8.22 -11.96
CA ALA A 90 -1.66 -8.77 -10.61
C ALA A 90 -3.01 -8.96 -9.89
N LEU A 91 -3.92 -8.00 -10.03
CA LEU A 91 -5.29 -8.14 -9.51
C LEU A 91 -6.03 -9.31 -10.14
N ALA A 92 -5.93 -9.50 -11.46
CA ALA A 92 -6.56 -10.62 -12.15
C ALA A 92 -5.99 -11.98 -11.69
N GLU A 93 -4.68 -12.08 -11.43
CA GLU A 93 -4.08 -13.29 -10.84
C GLU A 93 -4.61 -13.56 -9.43
N ALA A 94 -4.72 -12.53 -8.59
CA ALA A 94 -5.22 -12.66 -7.23
C ALA A 94 -6.71 -13.05 -7.19
N GLU A 95 -7.56 -12.39 -7.98
CA GLU A 95 -8.99 -12.71 -8.09
C GLU A 95 -9.24 -14.11 -8.67
N GLY A 96 -8.35 -14.58 -9.54
CA GLY A 96 -8.40 -15.90 -10.14
C GLY A 96 -7.88 -17.03 -9.24
N ALA A 97 -7.25 -16.70 -8.11
CA ALA A 97 -6.67 -17.67 -7.21
C ALA A 97 -7.74 -18.62 -6.64
N LYS A 98 -7.40 -19.91 -6.58
CA LYS A 98 -8.29 -20.95 -6.03
C LYS A 98 -7.63 -21.63 -4.84
N PRO A 99 -8.41 -22.10 -3.85
CA PRO A 99 -7.88 -22.90 -2.76
C PRO A 99 -7.07 -24.09 -3.30
N LEU A 100 -5.87 -24.26 -2.77
CA LEU A 100 -4.99 -25.36 -3.12
C LEU A 100 -5.50 -26.67 -2.51
N GLY A 101 -5.30 -27.77 -3.23
CA GLY A 101 -5.58 -29.12 -2.73
C GLY A 101 -4.55 -29.63 -1.73
N MET A 102 -4.77 -30.83 -1.22
CA MET A 102 -3.89 -31.52 -0.27
C MET A 102 -2.79 -32.37 -0.94
N ASP A 103 -2.77 -32.46 -2.27
CA ASP A 103 -1.83 -33.30 -2.99
C ASP A 103 -0.38 -32.89 -2.69
N GLY A 104 0.42 -33.84 -2.19
CA GLY A 104 1.81 -33.62 -1.79
C GLY A 104 2.00 -32.84 -0.48
N ARG A 105 0.92 -32.57 0.28
CA ARG A 105 0.99 -31.86 1.57
C ARG A 105 0.80 -32.81 2.75
N THR A 106 1.56 -32.59 3.82
CA THR A 106 1.32 -33.24 5.11
C THR A 106 0.04 -32.69 5.73
N ASP A 107 -0.87 -33.57 6.13
CA ASP A 107 -2.12 -33.16 6.79
C ASP A 107 -1.88 -32.87 8.27
N LEU A 108 -1.85 -31.58 8.62
CA LEU A 108 -1.72 -31.09 9.99
C LEU A 108 -3.02 -30.50 10.54
N ARG A 109 -4.17 -30.72 9.87
CA ARG A 109 -5.45 -30.10 10.27
C ARG A 109 -5.97 -30.53 11.65
N GLN A 110 -5.47 -31.64 12.20
CA GLN A 110 -5.78 -32.11 13.55
C GLN A 110 -4.83 -31.57 14.63
N VAL A 111 -3.75 -30.88 14.24
CA VAL A 111 -2.88 -30.19 15.18
C VAL A 111 -3.56 -28.86 15.56
N PRO A 112 -3.73 -28.55 16.85
CA PRO A 112 -4.39 -27.33 17.29
C PRO A 112 -3.44 -26.13 17.19
N LEU A 113 -3.07 -25.77 15.95
CA LEU A 113 -2.31 -24.57 15.63
C LEU A 113 -3.13 -23.32 15.97
N ILE A 114 -2.47 -22.29 16.51
CA ILE A 114 -3.07 -20.99 16.82
C ILE A 114 -2.26 -19.86 16.19
N THR A 115 -2.92 -18.75 15.88
CA THR A 115 -2.26 -17.48 15.52
C THR A 115 -2.35 -16.52 16.72
N ILE A 116 -1.38 -15.62 16.86
CA ILE A 116 -1.33 -14.66 17.98
C ILE A 116 -0.97 -13.30 17.41
N ASP A 117 -1.99 -12.48 17.16
CA ASP A 117 -1.87 -11.22 16.44
C ASP A 117 -2.64 -10.08 17.13
N PRO A 118 -2.33 -8.81 16.82
CA PRO A 118 -3.19 -7.68 17.16
C PRO A 118 -4.64 -7.84 16.64
N GLU A 119 -5.61 -7.20 17.31
CA GLU A 119 -7.04 -7.28 16.95
C GLU A 119 -7.36 -6.74 15.54
N ASP A 120 -6.54 -5.80 15.06
CA ASP A 120 -6.68 -5.18 13.75
C ASP A 120 -5.92 -5.92 12.64
N ALA A 121 -5.14 -6.97 12.96
CA ALA A 121 -4.48 -7.78 11.96
C ALA A 121 -5.48 -8.48 11.03
N ARG A 122 -5.09 -8.62 9.76
CA ARG A 122 -5.90 -9.28 8.71
C ARG A 122 -5.10 -10.33 7.94
N ASP A 123 -3.79 -10.31 8.09
CA ASP A 123 -2.74 -11.05 7.41
C ASP A 123 -2.02 -11.96 8.41
N HIS A 124 -2.68 -13.06 8.80
CA HIS A 124 -2.08 -14.06 9.69
C HIS A 124 -1.08 -14.92 8.91
N ASP A 125 0.19 -14.54 8.94
CA ASP A 125 1.26 -15.19 8.18
C ASP A 125 1.83 -16.43 8.86
N ASP A 126 1.62 -16.59 10.17
CA ASP A 126 2.13 -17.71 10.94
C ASP A 126 1.12 -18.29 11.94
N ALA A 127 1.25 -19.59 12.19
CA ALA A 127 0.54 -20.30 13.24
C ALA A 127 1.50 -21.22 13.99
N VAL A 128 1.31 -21.33 15.30
CA VAL A 128 2.21 -22.06 16.19
C VAL A 128 1.49 -23.13 16.99
N TRP A 129 2.22 -24.19 17.30
CA TRP A 129 1.84 -25.21 18.29
C TRP A 129 3.10 -25.68 19.01
N ALA A 130 3.00 -25.96 20.30
CA ALA A 130 4.08 -26.57 21.06
C ALA A 130 3.54 -27.52 22.13
N ALA A 131 4.26 -28.61 22.38
CA ALA A 131 4.01 -29.53 23.48
C ALA A 131 5.31 -30.18 23.96
N HIS A 132 5.26 -30.82 25.13
CA HIS A 132 6.37 -31.66 25.59
C HIS A 132 6.70 -32.75 24.58
N ASP A 133 7.98 -33.00 24.38
CA ASP A 133 8.48 -34.06 23.51
C ASP A 133 8.35 -35.42 24.23
N PRO A 134 7.56 -36.37 23.70
CA PRO A 134 7.45 -37.69 24.30
C PRO A 134 8.66 -38.59 23.99
N ASP A 135 9.61 -38.17 23.15
CA ASP A 135 10.78 -38.98 22.81
C ASP A 135 11.66 -39.22 24.06
N PRO A 136 11.86 -40.49 24.49
CA PRO A 136 12.69 -40.79 25.66
C PRO A 136 14.16 -40.40 25.49
N ARG A 137 14.61 -40.11 24.24
CA ARG A 137 15.94 -39.59 23.95
C ARG A 137 16.07 -38.08 24.18
N ASN A 138 14.94 -37.39 24.39
CA ASN A 138 14.88 -35.95 24.64
C ASN A 138 14.11 -35.63 25.94
N PRO A 139 14.58 -36.13 27.10
CA PRO A 139 13.86 -35.98 28.37
C PRO A 139 13.73 -34.49 28.75
N GLY A 140 12.48 -34.04 28.93
CA GLY A 140 12.16 -32.65 29.26
C GLY A 140 12.16 -31.70 28.06
N GLY A 141 12.35 -32.23 26.84
CA GLY A 141 12.30 -31.47 25.60
C GLY A 141 10.88 -31.03 25.21
N PHE A 142 10.82 -30.23 24.15
CA PHE A 142 9.58 -29.78 23.53
C PHE A 142 9.64 -29.98 22.02
N GLN A 143 8.49 -30.25 21.42
CA GLN A 143 8.28 -30.17 19.99
C GLN A 143 7.49 -28.90 19.70
N ALA A 144 7.89 -28.18 18.65
CA ALA A 144 7.17 -27.01 18.17
C ALA A 144 6.95 -27.12 16.67
N ILE A 145 5.78 -26.67 16.23
CA ILE A 145 5.43 -26.49 14.83
C ILE A 145 5.24 -24.99 14.61
N VAL A 146 5.93 -24.46 13.61
CA VAL A 146 5.71 -23.11 13.08
C VAL A 146 5.23 -23.29 11.65
N ALA A 147 3.95 -23.05 11.41
CA ALA A 147 3.31 -23.14 10.11
C ALA A 147 3.24 -21.74 9.51
N ILE A 148 3.94 -21.52 8.39
CA ILE A 148 3.95 -20.24 7.67
C ILE A 148 3.00 -20.32 6.48
N ALA A 149 2.31 -19.21 6.18
CA ALA A 149 1.49 -19.07 4.99
C ALA A 149 2.30 -19.43 3.73
N ASP A 150 1.75 -20.34 2.91
CA ASP A 150 2.39 -20.80 1.68
C ASP A 150 2.16 -19.81 0.52
N VAL A 151 2.68 -18.59 0.69
CA VAL A 151 2.52 -17.48 -0.27
C VAL A 151 3.07 -17.86 -1.65
N ALA A 152 4.18 -18.59 -1.70
CA ALA A 152 4.82 -19.01 -2.95
C ALA A 152 3.92 -19.91 -3.81
N ALA A 153 2.99 -20.66 -3.19
CA ALA A 153 2.04 -21.46 -3.94
C ALA A 153 0.95 -20.62 -4.64
N TYR A 154 0.73 -19.38 -4.22
CA TYR A 154 -0.18 -18.41 -4.86
C TYR A 154 0.55 -17.35 -5.70
N VAL A 155 1.86 -17.19 -5.50
CA VAL A 155 2.69 -16.20 -6.20
C VAL A 155 3.81 -16.92 -6.97
N PRO A 156 3.51 -17.55 -8.12
CA PRO A 156 4.51 -18.25 -8.91
C PRO A 156 5.61 -17.31 -9.41
N PHE A 157 6.84 -17.80 -9.47
CA PHE A 157 7.97 -17.04 -10.00
C PHE A 157 7.69 -16.53 -11.42
N GLY A 158 7.91 -15.23 -11.65
CA GLY A 158 7.70 -14.57 -12.93
C GLY A 158 6.26 -14.14 -13.23
N SER A 159 5.29 -14.45 -12.36
CA SER A 159 3.90 -13.98 -12.49
C SER A 159 3.78 -12.46 -12.32
N ALA A 160 2.61 -11.89 -12.60
CA ALA A 160 2.35 -10.48 -12.36
C ALA A 160 2.43 -10.14 -10.86
N LEU A 161 1.93 -11.03 -9.99
CA LEU A 161 2.07 -10.92 -8.54
C LEU A 161 3.53 -10.95 -8.09
N ASP A 162 4.37 -11.88 -8.56
CA ASP A 162 5.80 -11.93 -8.18
C ASP A 162 6.54 -10.65 -8.59
N LYS A 163 6.31 -10.18 -9.82
CA LYS A 163 6.95 -8.95 -10.32
C LYS A 163 6.56 -7.74 -9.48
N GLU A 164 5.29 -7.62 -9.13
CA GLU A 164 4.79 -6.51 -8.32
C GLU A 164 5.25 -6.61 -6.87
N ALA A 165 5.20 -7.79 -6.25
CA ALA A 165 5.72 -8.04 -4.91
C ALA A 165 7.21 -7.70 -4.83
N ARG A 166 8.01 -8.12 -5.80
CA ARG A 166 9.44 -7.77 -5.90
C ARG A 166 9.66 -6.27 -6.07
N ARG A 167 8.81 -5.59 -6.84
CA ARG A 167 8.90 -4.14 -7.05
C ARG A 167 8.58 -3.37 -5.76
N ARG A 168 7.61 -3.85 -4.98
CA ARG A 168 7.24 -3.26 -3.69
C ARG A 168 8.25 -3.60 -2.58
N GLY A 169 8.79 -4.82 -2.60
CA GLY A 169 9.78 -5.33 -1.66
C GLY A 169 9.20 -5.73 -0.31
N ASN A 170 8.32 -4.92 0.28
CA ASN A 170 7.62 -5.21 1.52
C ASN A 170 6.26 -4.49 1.59
N SER A 171 5.43 -4.86 2.57
CA SER A 171 4.31 -4.04 3.00
C SER A 171 4.84 -2.85 3.80
N THR A 172 4.39 -1.64 3.48
CA THR A 172 4.75 -0.42 4.23
C THR A 172 3.60 -0.01 5.14
N TYR A 173 3.85 -0.02 6.44
CA TYR A 173 2.84 0.30 7.46
C TYR A 173 2.96 1.77 7.89
N PHE A 174 1.86 2.50 7.74
CA PHE A 174 1.68 3.87 8.22
C PHE A 174 0.71 3.88 9.40
N PRO A 175 0.69 4.94 10.24
CA PRO A 175 -0.19 4.99 11.40
C PRO A 175 -1.69 4.83 11.08
N ASP A 176 -2.13 5.20 9.88
CA ASP A 176 -3.54 5.17 9.46
C ASP A 176 -3.85 4.20 8.31
N ARG A 177 -2.84 3.51 7.76
CA ARG A 177 -3.01 2.64 6.57
C ARG A 177 -1.83 1.72 6.33
N VAL A 178 -2.04 0.73 5.47
CA VAL A 178 -0.97 -0.12 4.93
C VAL A 178 -0.90 0.06 3.42
N VAL A 179 0.31 0.10 2.87
CA VAL A 179 0.57 -0.14 1.45
C VAL A 179 1.04 -1.58 1.33
N PRO A 180 0.16 -2.54 1.00
CA PRO A 180 0.49 -3.95 1.10
C PRO A 180 1.39 -4.41 -0.06
N MET A 181 2.21 -5.42 0.19
CA MET A 181 3.06 -6.04 -0.83
C MET A 181 2.25 -6.82 -1.87
N LEU A 182 1.19 -7.49 -1.42
CA LEU A 182 0.30 -8.31 -2.23
C LEU A 182 -1.14 -7.75 -2.12
N PRO A 183 -1.96 -7.91 -3.17
CA PRO A 183 -3.35 -7.46 -3.16
C PRO A 183 -4.24 -8.29 -2.22
#